data_AF-A3JF77-F1
#
_entry.id   AF-A3JF77-F1
#
_cell.length_a   1.000
_cell.length_b   1.000
_cell.length_c   1.000
_cell.angle_alpha   90.00
_cell.angle_beta   90.00
_cell.angle_gamma   90.00
#
_symmetry.space_group_name_H-M   'P 1'
#
loop_
_entity.id
_entity.type
_entity.pdbx_description
1 polymer ?
#
loop_
_entity_poly.entity_id
_entity_poly.type
_entity_poly.pdbx_seq_one_letter_code
_entity_poly.pdbx_strand_id
1 'polypeptide(L)'
;MRHLSAYRDYPRRARRLGLQGTPVVMFEFDRAGQLLSYRLLEGSPHRILDDAALNMLKQASPFPPVPDDMTSETFRFQLPVAFQLR
;
A
#
# COMPACT_ATOMS: atom_id res chain seq x y z
N MET A 1 -21.75 -8.99 -0.44
CA MET A 1 -20.49 -8.90 0.33
C MET A 1 -19.33 -8.70 -0.63
N ARG A 2 -18.79 -7.49 -0.75
CA ARG A 2 -17.65 -7.20 -1.64
C ARG A 2 -16.82 -6.04 -1.09
N HIS A 3 -16.27 -6.23 0.11
CA HIS A 3 -15.35 -5.27 0.71
C HIS A 3 -13.94 -5.86 0.61
N LEU A 4 -12.96 -5.05 0.17
CA LEU A 4 -11.53 -5.35 -0.07
C LEU A 4 -11.06 -5.70 -1.50
N SER A 5 -11.76 -5.28 -2.55
CA SER A 5 -11.21 -5.32 -3.94
C SER A 5 -10.77 -3.96 -4.52
N ALA A 6 -10.88 -2.85 -3.77
CA ALA A 6 -10.83 -1.51 -4.34
C ALA A 6 -9.48 -0.76 -4.23
N TYR A 7 -8.50 -1.22 -3.46
CA TYR A 7 -7.21 -0.52 -3.31
C TYR A 7 -6.04 -1.21 -4.02
N ARG A 8 -6.31 -1.84 -5.17
CA ARG A 8 -5.27 -2.35 -6.09
C ARG A 8 -5.08 -1.36 -7.24
N ASP A 9 -4.82 -0.10 -6.91
CA ASP A 9 -4.49 0.90 -7.92
C ASP A 9 -3.09 0.61 -8.47
N TYR A 10 -3.06 -0.32 -9.44
CA TYR A 10 -1.87 -0.59 -10.25
C TYR A 10 -1.57 0.68 -11.06
N PRO A 11 -0.49 1.41 -10.75
CA PRO A 11 -0.23 2.72 -11.33
C PRO A 11 -0.15 2.62 -12.85
N ARG A 12 -0.92 3.47 -13.56
CA ARG A 12 -1.06 3.40 -15.02
C ARG A 12 0.27 3.44 -15.77
N ARG A 13 1.29 4.11 -15.21
CA ARG A 13 2.65 4.20 -15.78
C ARG A 13 3.45 2.89 -15.66
N ALA A 14 3.34 2.18 -14.53
CA ALA A 14 3.97 0.87 -14.34
C ALA A 14 3.35 -0.18 -15.26
N ARG A 15 2.01 -0.15 -15.41
CA ARG A 15 1.28 -0.97 -16.40
C ARG A 15 1.76 -0.76 -17.83
N ARG A 16 2.00 0.50 -18.21
CA ARG A 16 2.44 0.86 -19.57
C ARG A 16 3.88 0.42 -19.87
N LEU A 17 4.73 0.33 -18.85
CA LEU A 17 6.15 -0.02 -18.99
C LEU A 17 6.43 -1.52 -18.84
N GLY A 18 5.41 -2.35 -18.60
CA GLY A 18 5.58 -3.80 -18.51
C GLY A 18 6.32 -4.27 -17.25
N LEU A 19 6.50 -3.40 -16.26
CA LEU A 19 7.36 -3.68 -15.11
C LEU A 19 6.64 -4.55 -14.09
N GLN A 20 7.38 -5.54 -13.59
CA GLN A 20 6.88 -6.53 -12.65
C GLN A 20 7.77 -6.64 -11.42
N GLY A 21 7.18 -7.00 -10.30
CA GLY A 21 7.85 -7.11 -9.01
C GLY A 21 6.88 -6.95 -7.86
N THR A 22 7.30 -7.34 -6.66
CA THR A 22 6.46 -7.28 -5.47
C THR A 22 7.21 -6.59 -4.34
N PRO A 23 7.41 -5.26 -4.39
CA PRO A 23 7.94 -4.55 -3.23
C PRO A 23 6.98 -4.69 -2.05
N VAL A 24 7.55 -4.80 -0.86
CA VAL A 24 6.82 -4.87 0.40
C VAL A 24 6.95 -3.52 1.09
N VAL A 25 5.83 -2.87 1.36
CA VAL A 25 5.78 -1.61 2.11
C VAL A 25 5.24 -1.85 3.51
N MET A 26 5.78 -1.14 4.48
CA MET A 26 5.29 -1.12 5.86
C MET A 26 4.78 0.28 6.17
N PHE A 27 3.61 0.37 6.78
CA PHE A 27 3.02 1.65 7.14
C PHE A 27 2.28 1.58 8.46
N GLU A 28 2.18 2.73 9.11
CA GLU A 28 1.50 2.94 10.37
C GLU A 28 0.44 4.02 10.22
N PHE A 29 -0.72 3.79 10.82
CA PHE A 29 -1.82 4.75 10.82
C PHE A 29 -2.59 4.71 12.14
N ASP A 30 -3.29 5.79 12.45
CA ASP A 30 -4.11 5.90 13.66
C ASP A 30 -5.53 5.36 13.47
N ARG A 31 -6.33 5.36 14.53
CA ARG A 31 -7.75 4.96 14.48
C ARG A 31 -8.61 5.80 13.53
N ALA A 32 -8.22 7.04 13.22
CA ALA A 32 -8.92 7.89 12.27
C ALA A 32 -8.55 7.56 10.81
N GLY A 33 -7.63 6.61 10.58
CA GLY A 33 -7.14 6.26 9.25
C GLY A 33 -6.05 7.20 8.74
N GLN A 34 -5.54 8.10 9.58
CA GLN A 34 -4.48 9.03 9.21
C GLN A 34 -3.14 8.29 9.17
N LEU A 35 -2.47 8.34 8.02
CA LEU A 35 -1.14 7.79 7.86
C LEU A 35 -0.14 8.55 8.76
N LEU A 36 0.54 7.83 9.64
CA LEU A 36 1.56 8.35 10.56
C LEU A 36 2.97 8.17 10.00
N SER A 37 3.27 6.98 9.49
CA SER A 37 4.59 6.65 8.94
C SER A 37 4.49 5.60 7.83
N TYR A 38 5.42 5.62 6.87
CA TYR A 38 5.51 4.59 5.84
C TYR A 38 6.95 4.43 5.35
N ARG A 39 7.32 3.20 4.99
CA ARG A 39 8.65 2.88 4.45
C ARG A 39 8.61 1.63 3.58
N LEU A 40 9.65 1.48 2.78
CA LEU A 40 9.94 0.23 2.08
C LEU A 40 10.54 -0.76 3.09
N LEU A 41 9.96 -1.96 3.14
CA LEU A 41 10.48 -3.08 3.91
C LEU A 41 11.36 -3.97 3.01
N GLU A 42 10.86 -4.30 1.83
CA GLU A 42 11.58 -5.02 0.79
C GLU A 42 11.38 -4.31 -0.55
N GLY A 43 12.47 -4.01 -1.24
CA GLY A 43 12.43 -3.41 -2.57
C GLY A 43 12.23 -4.43 -3.68
N SER A 44 11.95 -3.93 -4.86
CA SER A 44 11.89 -4.71 -6.09
C SER A 44 13.14 -4.50 -6.94
N PRO A 45 13.33 -5.29 -8.02
CA PRO A 45 14.41 -5.05 -8.99
C PRO A 45 14.33 -3.69 -9.71
N HIS A 46 13.23 -2.95 -9.53
CA HIS A 46 12.95 -1.72 -10.25
C HIS A 46 12.52 -0.61 -9.29
N ARG A 47 13.40 0.37 -9.06
CA ARG A 47 13.13 1.52 -8.18
C ARG A 47 11.80 2.24 -8.47
N ILE A 48 11.39 2.30 -9.73
CA ILE A 48 10.10 2.90 -10.14
C ILE A 48 8.89 2.16 -9.57
N LEU A 49 8.99 0.84 -9.31
CA LEU A 49 7.93 0.07 -8.64
C LEU A 49 7.92 0.35 -7.13
N ASP A 50 9.09 0.53 -6.53
CA ASP A 50 9.23 0.89 -5.11
C ASP A 50 8.63 2.29 -4.85
N ASP A 51 9.02 3.28 -5.67
CA ASP A 51 8.49 4.64 -5.63
C ASP A 51 6.98 4.65 -5.90
N ALA A 52 6.51 3.80 -6.80
CA ALA A 52 5.09 3.62 -7.07
C ALA A 52 4.33 3.05 -5.86
N ALA A 53 4.89 2.04 -5.18
CA ALA A 53 4.30 1.44 -3.99
C ALA A 53 4.21 2.44 -2.83
N LEU A 54 5.25 3.25 -2.61
CA LEU A 54 5.24 4.30 -1.59
C LEU A 54 4.23 5.42 -1.91
N ASN A 55 4.16 5.85 -3.17
CA ASN A 55 3.19 6.85 -3.61
C ASN A 55 1.74 6.34 -3.48
N MET A 56 1.50 5.05 -3.72
CA MET A 56 0.19 4.44 -3.53
C MET A 56 -0.28 4.57 -2.08
N LEU A 57 0.60 4.36 -1.09
CA LEU A 57 0.25 4.57 0.32
C LEU A 57 -0.13 6.01 0.63
N LYS A 58 0.61 6.97 0.07
CA LYS A 58 0.32 8.40 0.25
C LYS A 58 -1.04 8.79 -0.34
N GLN A 59 -1.41 8.22 -1.48
CA GLN A 59 -2.69 8.47 -2.15
C GLN A 59 -3.86 7.71 -1.52
N ALA A 60 -3.59 6.58 -0.86
CA ALA A 60 -4.60 5.77 -0.18
C ALA A 60 -5.06 6.39 1.16
N SER A 61 -4.38 7.42 1.67
CA SER A 61 -4.79 8.13 2.88
C SER A 61 -6.02 9.02 2.63
N PRO A 62 -7.03 9.04 3.52
CA PRO A 62 -7.11 8.26 4.76
C PRO A 62 -7.51 6.79 4.51
N PHE A 63 -6.92 5.89 5.30
CA PHE A 63 -7.26 4.47 5.28
C PHE A 63 -8.65 4.24 5.89
N PRO A 64 -9.35 3.15 5.50
CA PRO A 64 -10.63 2.83 6.12
C PRO A 64 -10.47 2.66 7.64
N PRO A 65 -11.50 3.07 8.42
CA PRO A 65 -11.45 2.98 9.86
C PRO A 65 -11.23 1.53 10.30
N VAL A 66 -10.44 1.38 11.36
CA VAL A 66 -10.12 0.08 11.94
C VAL A 66 -11.33 -0.45 12.70
N PRO A 67 -11.64 -1.76 12.63
CA PRO A 67 -12.72 -2.34 13.41
C PRO A 67 -12.62 -2.01 14.91
N ASP A 68 -13.76 -1.74 15.55
CA ASP A 68 -13.82 -1.28 16.94
C ASP A 68 -13.20 -2.28 17.94
N ASP A 69 -13.14 -3.55 17.57
CA ASP A 69 -12.52 -4.64 18.34
C ASP A 69 -11.01 -4.44 18.56
N MET A 70 -10.37 -3.56 17.78
CA MET A 70 -8.95 -3.27 17.91
C MET A 70 -8.73 -2.06 18.84
N THR A 71 -8.27 -2.32 20.06
CA THR A 71 -8.13 -1.31 21.13
C THR A 71 -6.91 -0.40 21.02
N SER A 72 -5.96 -0.70 20.12
CA SER A 72 -4.74 0.11 19.94
C SER A 72 -5.05 1.47 19.29
N GLU A 73 -4.25 2.48 19.62
CA GLU A 73 -4.36 3.81 19.00
C GLU A 73 -3.66 3.89 17.64
N THR A 74 -2.63 3.07 17.46
CA THR A 74 -1.79 3.00 16.26
C THR A 74 -1.71 1.57 15.76
N PHE A 75 -1.77 1.41 14.44
CA PHE A 75 -1.69 0.12 13.78
C PHE A 75 -0.56 0.08 12.77
N ARG A 76 0.15 -1.05 12.71
CA ARG A 76 1.24 -1.29 11.76
C ARG A 76 0.88 -2.44 10.82
N PHE A 77 0.95 -2.20 9.52
CA PHE A 77 0.68 -3.19 8.50
C PHE A 77 1.81 -3.32 7.50
N GLN A 78 1.97 -4.53 6.97
CA GLN A 78 2.86 -4.83 5.85
C GLN A 78 2.01 -5.23 4.65
N LEU A 79 2.27 -4.60 3.50
CA LEU A 79 1.51 -4.83 2.27
C LEU A 79 2.48 -5.19 1.13
N PRO A 80 2.47 -6.44 0.64
CA PRO A 80 3.12 -6.78 -0.62
C PRO A 80 2.33 -6.18 -1.79
N VAL A 81 2.98 -5.36 -2.62
CA VAL A 81 2.35 -4.71 -3.76
C VAL A 81 2.72 -5.47 -5.04
N ALA A 82 1.87 -6.39 -5.48
CA ALA A 82 2.15 -7.19 -6.67
C ALA A 82 1.94 -6.37 -7.96
N PHE A 83 3.03 -6.04 -8.65
CA PHE A 83 3.02 -5.48 -10.00
C PHE A 83 3.13 -6.62 -11.01
N GLN A 84 2.03 -6.97 -11.68
CA GLN A 84 1.96 -8.06 -12.66
C GLN A 84 1.17 -7.62 -13.90
N LEU A 85 1.68 -7.98 -15.07
CA LEU A 85 0.91 -7.88 -16.33
C LEU A 85 -0.04 -9.07 -16.38
N ARG A 86 -1.33 -8.80 -16.59
CA ARG A 86 -2.35 -9.83 -16.85
C ARG A 86 -2.39 -10.15 -18.34
#